data_AF-A0A534S3D0-F1
#
_entry.id   AF-A0A534S3D0-F1
#
_cell.length_a   1.000
_cell.length_b   1.000
_cell.length_c   1.000
_cell.angle_alpha   90.00
_cell.angle_beta   90.00
_cell.angle_gamma   90.00
#
_symmetry.space_group_name_H-M   'P 1'
#
loop_
_entity.id
_entity.type
_entity.pdbx_description
1 polymer ?
#
loop_
_entity_poly.entity_id
_entity_poly.type
_entity_poly.pdbx_seq_one_letter_code
_entity_poly.pdbx_strand_id
1 'polypeptide(L)'
;MKFLAHLILFVTLSCPLMVSAQSTKPSTLAELSVYNGTDREQLLFAGAKKEGKVVWYTALAGGSYKDLARAFETKYGVQVEAYRGASRDLIAKVLAETQAKKYL
;
A
#
# COMPACT_ATOMS: atom_id res chain seq x y z
N MET A 1 -32.40 -5.53 53.73
CA MET A 1 -31.07 -5.56 53.08
C MET A 1 -31.15 -6.03 51.61
N LYS A 2 -32.00 -5.40 50.79
CA LYS A 2 -32.11 -5.70 49.33
C LYS A 2 -31.98 -4.45 48.44
N PHE A 3 -31.98 -3.25 49.04
CA PHE A 3 -31.88 -1.98 48.30
C PHE A 3 -30.45 -1.43 48.20
N LEU A 4 -29.48 -2.00 48.95
CA LEU A 4 -28.08 -1.57 48.90
C LEU A 4 -27.27 -2.26 47.78
N ALA A 5 -27.84 -3.28 47.14
CA ALA A 5 -27.19 -4.03 46.06
C ALA A 5 -27.40 -3.39 44.67
N HIS A 6 -28.32 -2.44 44.53
CA HIS A 6 -28.61 -1.80 43.23
C HIS A 6 -27.85 -0.48 43.03
N LEU A 7 -27.25 0.07 44.09
CA LEU A 7 -26.44 1.28 44.00
C LEU A 7 -24.99 1.02 43.54
N ILE A 8 -24.56 -0.25 43.48
CA ILE A 8 -23.21 -0.65 43.05
C ILE A 8 -23.19 -1.08 41.56
N LEU A 9 -24.37 -1.24 40.93
CA LEU A 9 -24.46 -1.70 39.53
C LEU A 9 -24.59 -0.55 38.50
N PHE A 10 -24.51 0.71 38.92
CA PHE A 10 -24.68 1.87 38.03
C PHE A 10 -23.41 2.72 37.84
N VAL A 11 -22.26 2.27 38.35
CA VAL A 11 -20.97 2.99 38.27
C VAL A 11 -19.92 2.20 37.47
N THR A 12 -20.34 1.51 36.42
CA THR A 12 -19.42 0.92 35.43
C THR A 12 -19.76 1.36 34.00
N LEU A 13 -20.39 2.54 33.85
CA LEU A 13 -20.58 3.20 32.55
C LEU A 13 -19.52 4.29 32.33
N SER A 14 -18.25 3.91 32.44
CA SER A 14 -17.13 4.80 32.13
C SER A 14 -15.95 3.97 31.61
N CYS A 15 -16.21 3.13 30.61
CA CYS A 15 -15.18 2.80 29.65
C CYS A 15 -15.29 3.83 28.53
N PRO A 16 -14.41 4.84 28.42
CA PRO A 16 -14.21 5.43 27.12
C PRO A 16 -13.78 4.28 26.23
N LEU A 17 -14.67 3.86 25.34
CA LEU A 17 -14.30 3.13 24.14
C LEU A 17 -13.08 3.87 23.61
N MET A 18 -11.91 3.25 23.74
CA MET A 18 -10.81 3.59 22.87
C MET A 18 -11.38 3.38 21.47
N VAL A 19 -11.87 4.48 20.89
CA VAL A 19 -12.06 4.60 19.47
C VAL A 19 -10.65 4.37 18.93
N SER A 20 -10.36 3.11 18.64
CA SER A 20 -9.32 2.77 17.69
C SER A 20 -9.56 3.72 16.53
N ALA A 21 -8.56 4.55 16.25
CA ALA A 21 -8.55 5.35 15.04
C ALA A 21 -8.55 4.34 13.89
N GLN A 22 -9.73 3.89 13.49
CA GLN A 22 -9.91 2.96 12.40
C GLN A 22 -9.65 3.80 11.16
N SER A 23 -8.37 3.86 10.77
CA SER A 23 -7.96 4.58 9.58
C SER A 23 -8.81 4.02 8.44
N THR A 24 -9.70 4.86 7.91
CA THR A 24 -10.53 4.50 6.76
C THR A 24 -9.62 3.94 5.68
N LYS A 25 -9.92 2.72 5.20
CA LYS A 25 -9.11 2.11 4.16
C LYS A 25 -9.12 3.02 2.93
N PRO A 26 -7.95 3.31 2.34
CA PRO A 26 -7.86 4.19 1.19
C PRO A 26 -8.67 3.58 0.03
N SER A 27 -9.55 4.40 -0.53
CA SER A 27 -10.45 4.05 -1.63
C SER A 27 -10.04 4.70 -2.95
N THR A 28 -9.22 5.75 -2.88
CA THR A 28 -8.64 6.45 -4.04
C THR A 28 -7.12 6.34 -4.04
N LEU A 29 -6.49 6.54 -5.21
CA LEU A 29 -5.03 6.57 -5.31
C LEU A 29 -4.41 7.71 -4.49
N ALA A 30 -5.10 8.85 -4.40
CA ALA A 30 -4.66 9.99 -3.60
C ALA A 30 -4.63 9.62 -2.11
N GLU A 31 -5.70 9.00 -1.59
CA GLU A 31 -5.73 8.48 -0.21
C GLU A 31 -4.66 7.41 0.01
N LEU A 32 -4.50 6.47 -0.93
CA LEU A 32 -3.50 5.41 -0.84
C LEU A 32 -2.07 5.95 -0.79
N SER A 33 -1.79 7.07 -1.45
CA SER A 33 -0.44 7.66 -1.47
C SER A 33 0.00 8.19 -0.09
N VAL A 34 -0.93 8.73 0.70
CA VAL A 34 -0.68 9.29 2.04
C VAL A 34 -1.01 8.32 3.18
N TYR A 35 -1.63 7.17 2.89
CA TYR A 35 -2.00 6.18 3.88
C TYR A 35 -0.79 5.56 4.58
N ASN A 36 -0.71 5.60 5.91
CA ASN A 36 0.42 5.04 6.67
C ASN A 36 -0.03 4.12 7.82
N GLY A 37 -1.17 3.43 7.64
CA GLY A 37 -1.64 2.42 8.59
C GLY A 37 -0.65 1.26 8.75
N THR A 38 -0.72 0.56 9.89
CA THR A 38 0.13 -0.61 10.17
C THR A 38 -0.08 -1.77 9.19
N ASP A 39 -1.23 -1.80 8.51
CA ASP A 39 -1.61 -2.76 7.47
C ASP A 39 -1.25 -2.29 6.04
N ARG A 40 -0.55 -1.15 5.87
CA ARG A 40 -0.20 -0.59 4.55
C ARG A 40 0.50 -1.61 3.65
N GLU A 41 1.50 -2.33 4.16
CA GLU A 41 2.24 -3.30 3.35
C GLU A 41 1.30 -4.41 2.85
N GLN A 42 0.45 -4.96 3.73
CA GLN A 42 -0.52 -5.99 3.35
C GLN A 42 -1.54 -5.48 2.34
N LEU A 43 -2.00 -4.23 2.49
CA LEU A 43 -2.94 -3.59 1.57
C LEU A 43 -2.33 -3.43 0.17
N LEU A 44 -1.14 -2.84 0.07
CA LEU A 44 -0.44 -2.66 -1.21
C LEU A 44 -0.16 -3.99 -1.90
N PHE A 45 0.25 -4.98 -1.10
CA PHE A 45 0.53 -6.32 -1.58
C PHE A 45 -0.70 -7.03 -2.16
N ALA A 46 -1.82 -6.97 -1.44
CA ALA A 46 -3.07 -7.55 -1.91
C ALA A 46 -3.55 -6.89 -3.21
N GLY A 47 -3.39 -5.57 -3.33
CA GLY A 47 -3.66 -4.84 -4.56
C GLY A 47 -2.78 -5.30 -5.72
N ALA A 48 -1.46 -5.34 -5.52
CA ALA A 48 -0.51 -5.76 -6.55
C ALA A 48 -0.74 -7.20 -7.02
N LYS A 49 -1.13 -8.12 -6.12
CA LYS A 49 -1.52 -9.49 -6.49
C LYS A 49 -2.80 -9.53 -7.34
N LYS A 50 -3.77 -8.67 -7.04
CA LYS A 50 -5.01 -8.55 -7.82
C LYS A 50 -4.76 -7.98 -9.22
N GLU A 51 -3.81 -7.04 -9.33
CA GLU A 51 -3.38 -6.46 -10.62
C GLU A 51 -2.46 -7.39 -11.41
N GLY A 52 -1.76 -8.30 -10.73
CA GLY A 52 -0.98 -9.40 -11.32
C GLY A 52 0.50 -9.06 -11.58
N LYS A 53 0.84 -7.79 -11.81
CA LYS A 53 2.21 -7.35 -12.04
C LYS A 53 2.46 -5.92 -11.59
N VAL A 54 3.73 -5.60 -11.37
CA VAL A 54 4.24 -4.23 -11.21
C VAL A 54 5.17 -3.93 -12.38
N VAL A 55 4.99 -2.77 -13.02
CA VAL A 55 5.92 -2.29 -14.03
C VAL A 55 6.96 -1.39 -13.36
N TRP A 56 8.24 -1.67 -13.60
CA TRP A 56 9.35 -0.96 -12.98
C TRP A 56 10.25 -0.30 -14.03
N TYR A 57 10.18 1.03 -14.09
CA TYR A 57 11.13 1.85 -14.85
C TYR A 57 12.43 2.02 -14.09
N THR A 58 13.56 1.62 -14.67
CA THR A 58 14.86 1.67 -13.97
C THR A 58 16.03 2.03 -14.88
N ALA A 59 16.94 2.85 -14.36
CA ALA A 59 18.21 3.18 -15.01
C ALA A 59 19.39 2.35 -14.47
N LEU A 60 19.13 1.40 -13.55
CA LEU A 60 20.16 0.52 -13.02
C LEU A 60 20.85 -0.24 -14.17
N ALA A 61 22.18 -0.18 -14.17
CA ALA A 61 23.03 -0.87 -15.13
C ALA A 61 23.46 -2.25 -14.60
N GLY A 62 23.87 -3.12 -15.52
CA GLY A 62 24.30 -4.49 -15.17
C GLY A 62 23.13 -5.40 -14.80
N GLY A 63 23.41 -6.43 -13.99
CA GLY A 63 22.43 -7.46 -13.60
C GLY A 63 21.60 -7.15 -12.35
N SER A 64 21.96 -6.12 -11.58
CA SER A 64 21.40 -5.86 -10.25
C SER A 64 19.89 -5.66 -10.23
N TYR A 65 19.32 -5.02 -11.26
CA TYR A 65 17.87 -4.85 -11.35
C TYR A 65 17.13 -6.18 -11.56
N LYS A 66 17.74 -7.16 -12.24
CA LYS A 66 17.14 -8.49 -12.41
C LYS A 66 17.13 -9.26 -11.11
N ASP A 67 18.19 -9.12 -10.30
CA ASP A 67 18.26 -9.78 -9.00
C ASP A 67 17.27 -9.16 -8.01
N LEU A 68 17.10 -7.82 -8.03
CA LEU A 68 16.07 -7.13 -7.25
C LEU A 68 14.65 -7.54 -7.69
N ALA A 69 14.40 -7.60 -9.00
CA ALA A 69 13.13 -8.07 -9.54
C ALA A 69 12.82 -9.51 -9.09
N ARG A 70 13.79 -10.44 -9.25
CA ARG A 70 13.64 -11.83 -8.80
C ARG A 70 13.41 -11.94 -7.30
N ALA A 71 14.12 -11.16 -6.50
CA ALA A 71 13.94 -11.14 -5.04
C ALA A 71 12.54 -10.65 -4.65
N PHE A 72 12.04 -9.61 -5.32
CA PHE A 72 10.67 -9.12 -5.13
C PHE A 72 9.64 -10.17 -5.53
N GLU A 73 9.77 -10.76 -6.73
CA GLU A 73 8.90 -11.83 -7.23
C GLU A 73 8.89 -13.04 -6.29
N THR A 74 10.05 -13.43 -5.74
CA THR A 74 10.17 -14.55 -4.81
C THR A 74 9.49 -14.24 -3.47
N LYS A 75 9.69 -13.03 -2.95
CA LYS A 75 9.13 -12.63 -1.64
C LYS A 75 7.62 -12.43 -1.69
N TYR A 76 7.12 -11.87 -2.78
CA TYR A 76 5.75 -11.39 -2.88
C TYR A 76 4.89 -12.25 -3.82
N GLY A 77 5.47 -12.94 -4.80
CA GLY A 77 4.70 -13.69 -5.80
C GLY A 77 3.92 -12.77 -6.75
N VAL A 78 4.42 -11.55 -6.96
CA VAL A 78 3.90 -10.57 -7.92
C VAL A 78 4.96 -10.36 -8.98
N GLN A 79 4.58 -10.49 -10.26
CA GLN A 79 5.51 -10.37 -11.38
C GLN A 79 6.06 -8.94 -11.50
N VAL A 80 7.34 -8.79 -11.86
CA VAL A 80 7.98 -7.51 -12.13
C VAL A 80 8.31 -7.38 -13.61
N GLU A 81 7.62 -6.47 -14.29
CA GLU A 81 7.94 -6.09 -15.66
C GLU A 81 8.93 -4.92 -15.64
N ALA A 82 10.22 -5.20 -15.73
CA ALA A 82 11.26 -4.17 -15.71
C ALA A 82 11.48 -3.57 -17.11
N TYR A 83 11.26 -2.26 -17.25
CA TYR A 83 11.69 -1.48 -18.40
C TYR A 83 12.98 -0.75 -18.05
N ARG A 84 14.10 -1.25 -18.60
CA ARG A 84 15.43 -0.68 -18.36
C ARG A 84 15.84 0.24 -19.51
N GLY A 85 16.17 1.49 -19.19
CA GLY A 85 16.64 2.49 -20.15
C GLY A 85 17.60 3.50 -19.53
N ALA A 86 18.26 4.34 -20.34
CA ALA A 86 19.00 5.46 -19.79
C ALA A 86 18.03 6.51 -19.22
N SER A 87 18.45 7.30 -18.24
CA SER A 87 17.56 8.26 -17.57
C SER A 87 16.86 9.23 -18.53
N ARG A 88 17.56 9.67 -19.59
CA ARG A 88 16.97 10.55 -20.63
C ARG A 88 15.83 9.85 -21.39
N ASP A 89 16.01 8.59 -21.73
CA ASP A 89 15.00 7.80 -22.45
C ASP A 89 13.79 7.50 -21.55
N LEU A 90 14.03 7.22 -20.27
CA LEU A 90 12.96 7.03 -19.29
C LEU A 90 12.14 8.31 -19.11
N ILE A 91 12.79 9.46 -18.98
CA ILE A 91 12.09 10.76 -18.89
C ILE A 91 11.25 10.99 -20.14
N ALA A 92 11.82 10.78 -21.34
CA ALA A 92 11.08 10.94 -22.59
C ALA A 92 9.85 10.02 -22.66
N LYS A 93 9.99 8.75 -22.24
CA LYS A 93 8.89 7.79 -22.19
C LYS A 93 7.79 8.20 -21.21
N VAL A 94 8.15 8.56 -19.97
CA VAL A 94 7.18 8.99 -18.94
C VAL A 94 6.43 10.24 -19.39
N LEU A 95 7.12 11.21 -20.02
CA LEU A 95 6.48 12.39 -20.57
C LEU A 95 5.50 12.05 -21.69
N ALA A 96 5.88 11.15 -22.61
CA ALA A 96 5.01 10.71 -23.70
C ALA A 96 3.75 9.99 -23.17
N GLU A 97 3.91 9.09 -22.20
CA GLU A 97 2.80 8.38 -21.52
C GLU A 97 1.85 9.35 -20.83
N THR A 98 2.41 10.35 -20.13
CA THR A 98 1.65 11.37 -19.44
C THR A 98 0.85 12.24 -20.41
N GLN A 99 1.46 12.69 -21.51
CA GLN A 99 0.79 13.47 -22.55
C GLN A 99 -0.33 12.68 -23.23
N ALA A 100 -0.10 11.39 -23.47
CA ALA A 100 -1.08 10.49 -24.05
C ALA A 100 -2.20 10.08 -23.07
N LYS A 101 -2.10 10.44 -21.78
CA LYS A 101 -2.95 9.92 -20.68
C LYS A 101 -3.02 8.38 -20.68
N LYS A 102 -1.93 7.74 -21.10
CA LYS A 102 -1.77 6.29 -21.13
C LYS A 102 -0.70 5.94 -20.12
N TYR A 103 -1.15 5.63 -18.92
CA TYR A 103 -0.31 5.21 -17.82
C TYR A 103 -0.35 3.68 -17.80
N LEU A 104 0.56 3.06 -18.56
CA LEU A 104 0.64 1.60 -18.77
C LEU A 104 -0.62 0.99 -19.40
#